data_AF-A0A355UFQ0-F1
#
_entry.id   AF-A0A355UFQ0-F1
#
_cell.length_a   1.000
_cell.length_b   1.000
_cell.length_c   1.000
_cell.angle_alpha   90.00
_cell.angle_beta   90.00
_cell.angle_gamma   90.00
#
_symmetry.space_group_name_H-M   'P 1'
#
loop_
_entity.id
_entity.type
_entity.pdbx_description
1 polymer ?
#
loop_
_entity_poly.entity_id
_entity_poly.type
_entity_poly.pdbx_seq_one_letter_code
_entity_poly.pdbx_strand_id
1 'polypeptide(L)'
;DDIKEGCSIIKTQAEALKTRFGSCLKESAKEDEIIAIPGFRGRDPREISMKTLAGIIQARMEMIIDQVLFEIKSKKYEKKLIAGIVLSGGGAKMRDCVQLTEFITGIESRVGTPQDHLGGTITEEITHPMHATGIGLILEGLKKLEKEDNSNKTPMAIKFSETIVEKEEEKIVEEEASKEKNEKKKSSENKTKGFIVSWLEGLFKDDGPE
;
A
#
# COMPACT_ATOMS: atom_id res chain seq x y z
N ASP A 1 -0.34 -12.91 14.21
CA ASP A 1 -0.01 -14.34 14.40
C ASP A 1 -0.92 -15.03 15.40
N ASP A 2 -1.45 -14.30 16.38
CA ASP A 2 -2.35 -14.83 17.41
C ASP A 2 -3.54 -15.64 16.88
N ILE A 3 -4.24 -15.17 15.83
CA ILE A 3 -5.34 -15.94 15.21
C ILE A 3 -4.82 -17.23 14.57
N LYS A 4 -3.67 -17.18 13.88
CA LYS A 4 -3.06 -18.35 13.23
C LYS A 4 -2.71 -19.41 14.26
N GLU A 5 -2.12 -19.00 15.39
CA GLU A 5 -1.71 -19.89 16.48
C GLU A 5 -2.91 -20.38 17.31
N GLY A 6 -3.76 -19.47 17.78
CA GLY A 6 -4.94 -19.79 18.60
C GLY A 6 -5.98 -20.64 17.86
N CYS A 7 -6.10 -20.49 16.55
CA CYS A 7 -6.99 -21.30 15.72
C CYS A 7 -6.29 -22.50 15.06
N SER A 8 -4.95 -22.61 15.16
CA SER A 8 -4.15 -23.65 14.47
C SER A 8 -4.40 -23.73 12.96
N ILE A 9 -4.43 -22.58 12.30
CA ILE A 9 -4.71 -22.42 10.85
C ILE A 9 -3.55 -21.74 10.14
N ILE A 10 -3.58 -21.71 8.80
CA ILE A 10 -2.53 -21.02 8.03
C ILE A 10 -2.75 -19.49 8.04
N LYS A 11 -1.67 -18.74 7.81
CA LYS A 11 -1.67 -17.27 7.87
C LYS A 11 -2.71 -16.62 6.94
N THR A 12 -2.88 -17.15 5.73
CA THR A 12 -3.85 -16.62 4.75
C THR A 12 -5.29 -16.79 5.22
N GLN A 13 -5.62 -17.92 5.84
CA GLN A 13 -6.93 -18.17 6.44
C GLN A 13 -7.16 -17.27 7.66
N ALA A 14 -6.15 -17.10 8.51
CA ALA A 14 -6.23 -16.20 9.66
C ALA A 14 -6.52 -14.76 9.26
N GLU A 15 -5.88 -14.25 8.20
CA GLU A 15 -6.14 -12.90 7.68
C GLU A 15 -7.55 -12.76 7.09
N ALA A 16 -8.02 -13.78 6.36
CA ALA A 16 -9.37 -13.80 5.82
C ALA A 16 -10.44 -13.83 6.92
N LEU A 17 -10.21 -14.60 7.99
CA LEU A 17 -11.10 -14.61 9.16
C LEU A 17 -11.12 -13.26 9.88
N LYS A 18 -9.94 -12.68 10.09
CA LYS A 18 -9.79 -11.37 10.74
C LYS A 18 -10.57 -10.28 9.99
N THR A 19 -10.40 -10.20 8.67
CA THR A 19 -11.01 -9.15 7.85
C THR A 19 -12.52 -9.32 7.67
N ARG A 20 -13.01 -10.56 7.59
CA ARG A 20 -14.45 -10.84 7.38
C ARG A 20 -15.27 -10.88 8.66
N PHE A 21 -14.69 -11.43 9.73
CA PHE A 21 -15.42 -11.79 10.95
C PHE A 21 -14.81 -11.22 12.23
N GLY A 22 -13.70 -10.50 12.15
CA GLY A 22 -13.05 -9.93 13.32
C GLY A 22 -13.94 -8.95 14.09
N SER A 23 -13.86 -9.01 15.41
CA SER A 23 -14.45 -8.05 16.36
C SER A 23 -13.52 -7.94 17.58
N CYS A 24 -13.43 -6.74 18.14
CA CYS A 24 -12.68 -6.43 19.34
C CYS A 24 -13.46 -6.68 20.64
N LEU A 25 -14.75 -7.02 20.58
CA LEU A 25 -15.57 -7.23 21.77
C LEU A 25 -16.12 -8.66 21.76
N LYS A 26 -15.65 -9.50 22.68
CA LYS A 26 -16.08 -10.90 22.78
C LYS A 26 -17.56 -11.01 23.14
N GLU A 27 -18.06 -10.07 23.92
CA GLU A 27 -19.44 -10.02 24.40
C GLU A 27 -20.45 -9.66 23.29
N SER A 28 -20.01 -9.02 22.19
CA SER A 28 -20.90 -8.72 21.06
C SER A 28 -21.05 -9.92 20.12
N ALA A 29 -20.16 -10.91 20.21
CA ALA A 29 -20.19 -12.12 19.41
C ALA A 29 -21.17 -13.16 20.00
N LYS A 30 -22.09 -13.66 19.16
CA LYS A 30 -23.00 -14.74 19.55
C LYS A 30 -22.24 -16.06 19.68
N GLU A 31 -22.57 -16.84 20.70
CA GLU A 31 -21.97 -18.16 20.93
C GLU A 31 -22.34 -19.18 19.86
N ASP A 32 -23.55 -19.09 19.32
CA ASP A 32 -24.10 -20.03 18.33
C ASP A 32 -23.57 -19.80 16.90
N GLU A 33 -22.82 -18.72 16.67
CA GLU A 33 -22.24 -18.45 15.36
C GLU A 33 -20.91 -19.19 15.20
N ILE A 34 -20.90 -20.19 14.31
CA ILE A 34 -19.75 -21.03 14.01
C ILE A 34 -19.25 -20.73 12.59
N ILE A 35 -17.94 -20.59 12.43
CA ILE A 35 -17.28 -20.46 11.14
C ILE A 35 -16.57 -21.77 10.80
N ALA A 36 -16.91 -22.34 9.66
CA ALA A 36 -16.19 -23.46 9.06
C ALA A 36 -15.00 -22.95 8.23
N ILE A 37 -13.81 -23.46 8.53
CA ILE A 37 -12.56 -23.15 7.84
C ILE A 37 -12.16 -24.37 7.03
N PRO A 38 -11.86 -24.23 5.73
CA PRO A 38 -11.46 -25.35 4.91
C PRO A 38 -10.17 -25.98 5.45
N GLY A 39 -10.16 -27.30 5.57
CA GLY A 39 -8.99 -28.04 6.01
C GLY A 39 -7.82 -27.88 5.04
N PHE A 40 -6.61 -28.06 5.55
CA PHE A 40 -5.38 -27.92 4.76
C PHE A 40 -4.74 -29.29 4.51
N ARG A 41 -4.44 -29.60 3.24
CA ARG A 41 -3.82 -30.86 2.76
C ARG A 41 -4.60 -32.13 3.11
N GLY A 42 -5.89 -32.15 2.80
CA GLY A 42 -6.73 -33.34 3.00
C GLY A 42 -7.12 -33.60 4.45
N ARG A 43 -6.85 -32.66 5.37
CA ARG A 43 -7.45 -32.64 6.70
C ARG A 43 -8.90 -32.20 6.63
N ASP A 44 -9.70 -32.66 7.59
CA ASP A 44 -11.09 -32.24 7.72
C ASP A 44 -11.20 -30.72 7.97
N PRO A 45 -12.32 -30.10 7.55
CA PRO A 45 -12.64 -28.73 7.91
C PRO A 45 -12.63 -28.52 9.42
N ARG A 46 -12.20 -27.33 9.85
CA ARG A 46 -12.18 -26.95 11.27
C ARG A 46 -13.29 -25.95 11.54
N GLU A 47 -14.01 -26.15 12.63
CA GLU A 47 -15.04 -25.23 13.10
C GLU A 47 -14.51 -24.38 14.26
N ILE A 48 -14.80 -23.08 14.22
CA ILE A 48 -14.42 -22.12 15.25
C ILE A 48 -15.60 -21.22 15.56
N SER A 49 -15.93 -21.05 16.84
CA SER A 49 -16.97 -20.10 17.24
C SER A 49 -16.49 -18.66 17.09
N MET A 50 -17.42 -17.78 16.71
CA MET A 50 -17.18 -16.33 16.62
C MET A 50 -16.64 -15.76 17.93
N LYS A 51 -17.14 -16.25 19.07
CA LYS A 51 -16.68 -15.84 20.40
C LYS A 51 -15.22 -16.20 20.67
N THR A 52 -14.72 -17.32 20.15
CA THR A 52 -13.30 -17.70 20.26
C THR A 52 -12.43 -16.76 19.44
N LEU A 53 -12.82 -16.47 18.20
CA LEU A 53 -12.12 -15.52 17.33
C LEU A 53 -12.06 -14.12 17.95
N ALA A 54 -13.22 -13.62 18.41
CA ALA A 54 -13.32 -12.32 19.06
C ALA A 54 -12.47 -12.25 20.34
N GLY A 55 -12.45 -13.31 21.16
CA GLY A 55 -11.60 -13.37 22.35
C GLY A 55 -10.10 -13.26 22.05
N ILE A 56 -9.61 -13.88 20.96
CA ILE A 56 -8.21 -13.76 20.54
C ILE A 56 -7.90 -12.32 20.09
N ILE A 57 -8.80 -11.72 19.30
CA ILE A 57 -8.63 -10.35 18.78
C ILE A 57 -8.68 -9.33 19.93
N GLN A 58 -9.67 -9.44 20.81
CA GLN A 58 -9.83 -8.57 21.97
C GLN A 58 -8.58 -8.58 22.85
N ALA A 59 -8.07 -9.76 23.23
CA ALA A 59 -6.87 -9.85 24.07
C ALA A 59 -5.65 -9.14 23.44
N ARG A 60 -5.49 -9.25 22.12
CA ARG A 60 -4.39 -8.54 21.42
C ARG A 60 -4.62 -7.04 21.38
N MET A 61 -5.86 -6.61 21.15
CA MET A 61 -6.22 -5.20 21.10
C MET A 61 -6.13 -4.53 22.46
N GLU A 62 -6.56 -5.20 23.53
CA GLU A 62 -6.38 -4.78 24.92
C GLU A 62 -4.89 -4.51 25.22
N MET A 63 -4.03 -5.46 24.88
CA MET A 63 -2.58 -5.31 25.06
C MET A 63 -2.02 -4.08 24.32
N ILE A 64 -2.47 -3.83 23.08
CA ILE A 64 -2.03 -2.65 22.31
C ILE A 64 -2.53 -1.36 22.96
N ILE A 65 -3.80 -1.31 23.36
CA ILE A 65 -4.41 -0.14 23.98
C ILE A 65 -3.79 0.16 25.34
N ASP A 66 -3.54 -0.86 26.16
CA ASP A 66 -2.85 -0.75 27.45
C ASP A 66 -1.45 -0.16 27.29
N GLN A 67 -0.70 -0.61 26.28
CA GLN A 67 0.62 -0.07 25.98
C GLN A 67 0.56 1.41 25.58
N VAL A 68 -0.44 1.81 24.80
CA VAL A 68 -0.67 3.21 24.45
C VAL A 68 -1.06 4.03 25.68
N LEU A 69 -1.94 3.50 26.54
CA LEU A 69 -2.38 4.15 27.77
C LEU A 69 -1.21 4.33 28.75
N PHE A 70 -0.33 3.34 28.84
CA PHE A 70 0.90 3.41 29.63
C PHE A 70 1.80 4.57 29.17
N GLU A 71 1.97 4.75 27.86
CA GLU A 71 2.73 5.88 27.30
C GLU A 71 2.09 7.24 27.57
N ILE A 72 0.76 7.33 27.46
CA ILE A 72 -0.01 8.55 27.77
C ILE A 72 0.17 8.94 29.25
N LYS A 73 0.06 7.96 30.15
CA LYS A 73 0.26 8.11 31.60
C LYS A 73 1.69 8.53 31.93
N SER A 74 2.67 7.84 31.36
CA SER A 74 4.08 8.11 31.58
C SER A 74 4.48 9.54 31.20
N LYS A 75 3.86 10.09 30.14
CA LYS A 75 4.07 11.48 29.70
C LYS A 75 3.16 12.51 30.37
N LYS A 76 2.28 12.08 31.29
CA LYS A 76 1.30 12.92 32.00
C LYS A 76 0.37 13.69 31.06
N TYR A 77 -0.03 13.07 29.95
CA TYR A 77 -0.92 13.69 28.95
C TYR A 77 -2.41 13.45 29.20
N GLU A 78 -2.78 12.60 30.16
CA GLU A 78 -4.19 12.24 30.44
C GLU A 78 -5.11 13.48 30.52
N LYS A 79 -4.72 14.50 31.29
CA LYS A 79 -5.53 15.73 31.47
C LYS A 79 -5.46 16.72 30.32
N LYS A 80 -4.66 16.44 29.28
CA LYS A 80 -4.47 17.30 28.10
C LYS A 80 -5.21 16.79 26.85
N LEU A 81 -5.77 15.58 26.90
CA LEU A 81 -6.46 14.95 25.77
C LEU A 81 -7.95 15.36 25.70
N ILE A 82 -8.21 16.67 25.62
CA ILE A 82 -9.58 17.22 25.60
C ILE A 82 -10.36 16.76 24.36
N ALA A 83 -9.67 16.57 23.24
CA ALA A 83 -10.29 16.18 21.96
C ALA A 83 -10.39 14.65 21.76
N GLY A 84 -10.07 13.87 22.79
CA GLY A 84 -10.12 12.41 22.78
C GLY A 84 -8.98 11.74 22.01
N ILE A 85 -9.18 10.47 21.67
CA ILE A 85 -8.25 9.63 20.91
C ILE A 85 -8.76 9.46 19.47
N VAL A 86 -7.86 9.60 18.50
CA VAL A 86 -8.16 9.31 17.09
C VAL A 86 -7.41 8.06 16.65
N LEU A 87 -8.16 7.00 16.36
CA LEU A 87 -7.64 5.74 15.83
C LEU A 87 -7.52 5.84 14.31
N SER A 88 -6.39 5.41 13.75
CA SER A 88 -6.14 5.45 12.31
C SER A 88 -5.46 4.17 11.82
N GLY A 89 -5.27 4.03 10.50
CA GLY A 89 -4.71 2.84 9.87
C GLY A 89 -5.73 1.71 9.65
N GLY A 90 -5.30 0.63 9.01
CA GLY A 90 -6.19 -0.51 8.70
C GLY A 90 -6.73 -1.23 9.93
N GLY A 91 -5.97 -1.26 11.02
CA GLY A 91 -6.41 -1.87 12.29
C GLY A 91 -7.60 -1.15 12.94
N ALA A 92 -7.74 0.15 12.71
CA ALA A 92 -8.86 0.93 13.26
C ALA A 92 -10.23 0.55 12.66
N LYS A 93 -10.25 -0.17 11.53
CA LYS A 93 -11.49 -0.71 10.92
C LYS A 93 -12.01 -1.98 11.59
N MET A 94 -11.29 -2.54 12.57
CA MET A 94 -11.79 -3.69 13.32
C MET A 94 -13.12 -3.31 14.00
N ARG A 95 -14.13 -4.19 13.91
CA ARG A 95 -15.42 -3.95 14.56
C ARG A 95 -15.21 -3.85 16.08
N ASP A 96 -15.98 -2.97 16.72
CA ASP A 96 -15.95 -2.73 18.15
C ASP A 96 -14.63 -2.14 18.70
N CYS A 97 -13.71 -1.70 17.83
CA CYS A 97 -12.41 -1.16 18.22
C CYS A 97 -12.50 0.15 19.01
N VAL A 98 -13.42 1.04 18.60
CA VAL A 98 -13.67 2.31 19.31
C VAL A 98 -14.22 2.02 20.70
N GLN A 99 -15.22 1.14 20.79
CA GLN A 99 -15.87 0.75 22.04
C GLN A 99 -14.87 0.14 23.02
N LEU A 100 -14.01 -0.77 22.56
CA LEU A 100 -12.96 -1.34 23.39
C LEU A 100 -11.97 -0.27 23.87
N THR A 101 -11.59 0.67 23.01
CA THR A 101 -10.66 1.75 23.36
C THR A 101 -11.26 2.67 24.43
N GLU A 102 -12.51 3.07 24.27
CA GLU A 102 -13.23 3.90 25.24
C GLU A 102 -13.41 3.17 26.57
N PHE A 103 -13.72 1.87 26.53
CA PHE A 103 -13.87 1.04 27.71
C PHE A 103 -12.57 0.95 28.55
N ILE A 104 -11.43 0.74 27.90
CA ILE A 104 -10.13 0.61 28.60
C ILE A 104 -9.59 1.97 29.06
N THR A 105 -9.65 2.97 28.20
CA THR A 105 -8.99 4.26 28.46
C THR A 105 -9.85 5.24 29.24
N GLY A 106 -11.18 5.10 29.18
CA GLY A 106 -12.12 6.09 29.71
C GLY A 106 -12.12 7.42 28.94
N ILE A 107 -11.53 7.46 27.74
CA ILE A 107 -11.38 8.65 26.91
C ILE A 107 -12.19 8.46 25.63
N GLU A 108 -12.98 9.46 25.25
CA GLU A 108 -13.75 9.46 24.00
C GLU A 108 -12.84 9.18 22.80
N SER A 109 -13.28 8.29 21.91
CA SER A 109 -12.46 7.81 20.80
C SER A 109 -13.23 7.82 19.48
N ARG A 110 -12.53 8.02 18.36
CA ARG A 110 -13.13 7.92 17.02
C ARG A 110 -12.14 7.39 15.99
N VAL A 111 -12.65 6.87 14.88
CA VAL A 111 -11.83 6.50 13.72
C VAL A 111 -11.59 7.74 12.86
N GLY A 112 -10.33 8.10 12.68
CA GLY A 112 -9.90 9.16 11.76
C GLY A 112 -9.86 8.66 10.33
N THR A 113 -10.47 9.43 9.42
CA THR A 113 -10.38 9.22 7.97
C THR A 113 -9.71 10.44 7.33
N PRO A 114 -8.99 10.28 6.22
CA PRO A 114 -8.30 11.39 5.56
C PRO A 114 -9.25 12.37 4.82
N GLN A 115 -10.57 12.18 4.91
CA GLN A 115 -11.56 12.95 4.17
C GLN A 115 -11.59 14.43 4.53
N ASP A 116 -11.30 14.79 5.78
CA ASP A 116 -11.37 16.17 6.29
C ASP A 116 -10.41 17.15 5.59
N HIS A 117 -9.43 16.64 4.83
CA HIS A 117 -8.39 17.44 4.17
C HIS A 117 -8.34 17.28 2.65
N LEU A 118 -9.26 16.50 2.08
CA LEU A 118 -9.34 16.28 0.64
C LEU A 118 -10.49 17.13 0.07
N GLY A 119 -10.22 17.87 -1.00
CA GLY A 119 -11.23 18.52 -1.83
C GLY A 119 -11.51 17.71 -3.10
N GLY A 120 -12.68 17.90 -3.72
CA GLY A 120 -13.03 17.30 -5.02
C GLY A 120 -13.71 15.94 -4.95
N THR A 121 -13.69 15.20 -6.07
CA THR A 121 -14.32 13.88 -6.20
C THR A 121 -13.51 12.83 -5.45
N ILE A 122 -13.86 12.61 -4.20
CA ILE A 122 -13.24 11.60 -3.34
C ILE A 122 -13.99 10.28 -3.56
N THR A 123 -13.27 9.21 -3.90
CA THR A 123 -13.82 7.86 -3.89
C THR A 123 -13.80 7.30 -2.47
N GLU A 124 -14.76 6.43 -2.13
CA GLU A 124 -14.83 5.76 -0.82
C GLU A 124 -13.57 4.94 -0.49
N GLU A 125 -12.81 4.56 -1.51
CA GLU A 125 -11.54 3.85 -1.33
C GLU A 125 -10.47 4.77 -0.71
N ILE A 126 -10.40 6.04 -1.12
CA ILE A 126 -9.41 7.00 -0.64
C ILE A 126 -9.70 7.42 0.81
N THR A 127 -10.97 7.41 1.23
CA THR A 127 -11.36 7.72 2.62
C THR A 127 -11.04 6.61 3.60
N HIS A 128 -10.48 5.49 3.14
CA HIS A 128 -10.09 4.41 4.02
C HIS A 128 -8.97 4.87 4.99
N PRO A 129 -9.09 4.62 6.31
CA PRO A 129 -8.03 4.93 7.29
C PRO A 129 -6.67 4.30 6.97
N MET A 130 -6.60 3.32 6.07
CA MET A 130 -5.35 2.72 5.59
C MET A 130 -4.49 3.73 4.81
N HIS A 131 -5.12 4.71 4.14
CA HIS A 131 -4.43 5.71 3.34
C HIS A 131 -4.06 6.97 4.14
N ALA A 132 -4.43 7.04 5.42
CA ALA A 132 -4.21 8.22 6.25
C ALA A 132 -2.73 8.65 6.29
N THR A 133 -1.80 7.71 6.41
CA THR A 133 -0.36 8.01 6.41
C THR A 133 0.11 8.58 5.07
N GLY A 134 -0.28 7.93 3.96
CA GLY A 134 0.14 8.38 2.62
C GLY A 134 -0.39 9.77 2.30
N ILE A 135 -1.67 10.03 2.58
CA ILE A 135 -2.30 11.33 2.38
C ILE A 135 -1.68 12.37 3.32
N GLY A 136 -1.41 12.02 4.58
CA GLY A 136 -0.73 12.91 5.52
C GLY A 136 0.67 13.34 5.05
N LEU A 137 1.44 12.43 4.45
CA LEU A 137 2.76 12.74 3.89
C LEU A 137 2.66 13.69 2.69
N ILE A 138 1.70 13.47 1.79
CA ILE A 138 1.46 14.36 0.64
C ILE A 138 1.08 15.76 1.12
N LEU A 139 0.13 15.86 2.06
CA LEU A 139 -0.31 17.13 2.64
C LEU A 139 0.86 17.87 3.33
N GLU A 140 1.71 17.15 4.03
CA GLU A 140 2.91 17.75 4.65
C GLU A 140 3.92 18.23 3.60
N GLY A 141 4.09 17.50 2.51
CA GLY A 141 4.91 17.92 1.37
C GLY A 141 4.40 19.21 0.72
N LEU A 142 3.09 19.29 0.45
CA LEU A 142 2.45 20.48 -0.12
C LEU A 142 2.61 21.70 0.80
N LYS A 143 2.38 21.53 2.12
CA LYS A 143 2.58 22.61 3.11
C LYS A 143 4.02 23.15 3.13
N LYS A 144 5.02 22.30 2.88
CA LYS A 144 6.42 22.75 2.80
C LYS A 144 6.67 23.58 1.54
N LEU A 145 6.17 23.12 0.39
CA LEU A 145 6.26 23.86 -0.87
C LEU A 145 5.57 25.23 -0.79
N GLU A 146 4.38 25.31 -0.19
CA GLU A 146 3.68 26.58 0.02
C GLU A 146 4.45 27.55 0.93
N LYS A 147 5.14 27.04 1.96
CA LYS A 147 5.99 27.87 2.83
C LYS A 147 7.23 28.39 2.10
N GLU A 148 7.81 27.56 1.23
CA GLU A 148 8.95 27.95 0.39
C GLU A 148 8.54 28.98 -0.67
N ASP A 149 7.39 28.82 -1.33
CA ASP A 149 6.83 29.78 -2.29
C ASP A 149 6.43 31.12 -1.65
N ASN A 150 5.92 31.11 -0.42
CA ASN A 150 5.62 32.35 0.30
C ASN A 150 6.89 33.09 0.76
N SER A 151 8.04 32.41 0.83
CA SER A 151 9.34 33.03 1.10
C SER A 151 10.04 33.56 -0.16
N ASN A 152 9.71 33.02 -1.34
CA ASN A 152 10.23 33.46 -2.63
C ASN A 152 9.05 33.82 -3.55
N LYS A 153 8.72 35.12 -3.65
CA LYS A 153 7.70 35.62 -4.59
C LYS A 153 8.08 35.35 -6.06
N THR A 154 7.81 34.14 -6.54
CA THR A 154 7.60 33.82 -7.96
C THR A 154 6.71 32.57 -8.05
N PRO A 155 5.60 32.60 -8.81
CA PRO A 155 4.67 31.48 -8.85
C PRO A 155 5.27 30.24 -9.53
N MET A 156 5.21 29.10 -8.84
CA MET A 156 5.81 27.81 -9.23
C MET A 156 5.17 27.14 -10.47
N ALA A 157 4.06 27.66 -11.01
CA ALA A 157 3.47 27.17 -12.26
C ALA A 157 4.44 27.28 -13.45
N ILE A 158 5.44 28.16 -13.37
CA ILE A 158 6.46 28.34 -14.42
C ILE A 158 7.55 27.25 -14.33
N LYS A 159 7.96 26.84 -13.12
CA LYS A 159 9.07 25.88 -12.94
C LYS A 159 8.76 24.47 -13.41
N PHE A 160 7.51 24.01 -13.24
CA PHE A 160 7.13 22.69 -13.75
C PHE A 160 7.07 22.66 -15.29
N SER A 161 6.73 23.79 -15.93
CA SER A 161 6.79 23.92 -17.38
C SER A 161 8.23 23.96 -17.90
N GLU A 162 9.13 24.69 -17.22
CA GLU A 162 10.55 24.76 -17.59
C GLU A 162 11.23 23.38 -17.49
N THR A 163 10.94 22.60 -16.46
CA THR A 163 11.52 21.25 -16.30
C THR A 163 10.99 20.25 -17.34
N ILE A 164 9.78 20.46 -17.89
CA ILE A 164 9.25 19.61 -18.98
C ILE A 164 9.87 20.03 -20.31
N VAL A 165 10.03 21.33 -20.56
CA VAL A 165 10.65 21.86 -21.79
C VAL A 165 12.13 21.46 -21.88
N GLU A 166 12.90 21.56 -20.78
CA GLU A 166 14.30 21.11 -20.77
C GLU A 166 14.44 19.60 -21.06
N LYS A 167 13.51 18.78 -20.54
CA LYS A 167 13.50 17.33 -20.80
C LYS A 167 13.02 16.95 -22.21
N GLU A 168 12.23 17.80 -22.86
CA GLU A 168 11.84 17.62 -24.25
C GLU A 168 12.95 18.07 -25.21
N GLU A 169 13.65 19.17 -24.91
CA GLU A 169 14.80 19.63 -25.70
C GLU A 169 15.98 18.65 -25.65
N GLU A 170 16.31 18.07 -24.47
CA GLU A 170 17.35 17.03 -24.37
C GLU A 170 17.01 15.77 -25.20
N LYS A 171 15.72 15.38 -25.25
CA LYS A 171 15.27 14.25 -26.08
C LYS A 171 15.35 14.54 -27.58
N ILE A 172 15.05 15.77 -28.00
CA ILE A 172 15.13 16.18 -29.41
C ILE A 172 16.61 16.22 -29.86
N VAL A 173 17.51 16.72 -29.01
CA VAL A 173 18.97 16.75 -29.30
C VAL A 173 19.56 15.33 -29.37
N GLU A 174 19.13 14.39 -28.51
CA GLU A 174 19.56 12.99 -28.57
C GLU A 174 19.01 12.25 -29.81
N GLU A 175 17.78 12.55 -30.25
CA GLU A 175 17.21 11.98 -31.48
C GLU A 175 17.85 12.54 -32.76
N GLU A 176 18.25 13.81 -32.79
CA GLU A 176 18.93 14.38 -33.95
C GLU A 176 20.41 13.94 -34.03
N ALA A 177 21.11 13.84 -32.90
CA ALA A 177 22.48 13.32 -32.84
C ALA A 177 22.59 11.83 -33.22
N SER A 178 21.50 11.06 -33.04
CA SER A 178 21.41 9.66 -33.48
C SER A 178 20.98 9.49 -34.94
N LYS A 179 20.32 10.50 -35.53
CA LYS A 179 20.01 10.53 -36.98
C LYS A 179 21.23 10.89 -37.83
N GLU A 180 22.10 11.80 -37.40
CA GLU A 180 23.34 12.14 -38.15
C GLU A 180 24.40 11.02 -38.16
N LYS A 181 24.43 10.16 -37.12
CA LYS A 181 25.32 8.98 -37.09
C LYS A 181 24.84 7.80 -37.93
N ASN A 182 23.55 7.76 -38.30
CA ASN A 182 22.96 6.68 -39.09
C ASN A 182 23.01 6.89 -40.62
N GLU A 183 23.33 8.09 -41.10
CA GLU A 183 23.59 8.32 -42.53
C GLU A 183 25.03 8.03 -42.96
N LYS A 184 26.01 8.03 -42.03
CA LYS A 184 27.41 7.65 -42.35
C LYS A 184 27.75 6.15 -42.18
N LYS A 185 26.83 5.32 -41.68
CA LYS A 185 27.03 3.86 -41.57
C LYS A 185 26.34 3.03 -42.66
N LYS A 186 25.43 3.62 -43.45
CA LYS A 186 24.71 2.94 -44.55
C LYS A 186 25.51 2.74 -45.85
N SER A 187 26.75 3.25 -45.95
CA SER A 187 27.59 3.07 -47.15
C SER A 187 28.60 1.90 -47.06
N SER A 188 28.77 1.25 -45.91
CA SER A 188 29.78 0.18 -45.70
C SER A 188 29.20 -1.23 -45.51
N GLU A 189 27.91 -1.38 -45.19
CA GLU A 189 27.29 -2.69 -44.91
C GLU A 189 26.55 -3.35 -46.08
N ASN A 190 26.42 -2.66 -47.23
CA ASN A 190 25.77 -3.22 -48.42
C ASN A 190 26.74 -3.91 -49.42
N LYS A 191 28.06 -3.85 -49.20
CA LYS A 191 29.03 -4.60 -50.02
C LYS A 191 29.39 -5.97 -49.44
N THR A 192 29.30 -6.14 -48.12
CA THR A 192 29.69 -7.38 -47.43
C THR A 192 28.57 -8.42 -47.35
N LYS A 193 27.29 -8.00 -47.45
CA LYS A 193 26.14 -8.92 -47.46
C LYS A 193 25.97 -9.68 -48.79
N GLY A 194 26.31 -9.07 -49.92
CA GLY A 194 26.27 -9.75 -51.24
C GLY A 194 27.34 -10.83 -51.41
N PHE A 195 28.51 -10.66 -50.78
CA PHE A 195 29.62 -11.60 -50.88
C PHE A 195 29.44 -12.83 -49.98
N ILE A 196 28.84 -12.66 -48.81
CA ILE A 196 28.61 -13.75 -47.84
C ILE A 196 27.44 -14.65 -48.26
N VAL A 197 26.40 -14.09 -48.88
CA VAL A 197 25.25 -14.89 -49.40
C VAL A 197 25.67 -15.71 -50.63
N SER A 198 26.47 -15.15 -51.54
CA SER A 198 27.02 -15.89 -52.69
C SER A 198 28.03 -16.98 -52.30
N TRP A 199 28.73 -16.83 -51.17
CA TRP A 199 29.66 -17.84 -50.65
C TRP A 199 28.93 -18.98 -49.92
N LEU A 200 27.84 -18.68 -49.19
CA LEU A 200 27.01 -19.66 -48.50
C LEU A 200 26.16 -20.53 -49.46
N GLU A 201 25.69 -19.98 -50.58
CA GLU A 201 25.00 -20.78 -51.62
C GLU A 201 25.94 -21.74 -52.38
N GLY A 202 27.26 -21.53 -52.30
CA GLY A 202 28.26 -22.45 -52.84
C GLY A 202 28.64 -23.60 -51.89
N LEU A 203 28.22 -23.55 -50.62
CA LEU A 203 28.67 -24.48 -49.57
C LEU A 203 27.66 -25.58 -49.20
N PHE A 204 26.49 -25.63 -49.86
CA PHE A 204 25.45 -26.67 -49.68
C PHE A 204 25.06 -27.40 -50.97
N LYS A 205 25.90 -27.34 -52.02
CA LYS A 205 25.84 -28.33 -53.11
C LYS A 205 26.76 -29.50 -52.76
N ASP A 206 26.25 -30.42 -51.96
CA ASP A 206 26.73 -31.79 -52.01
C ASP A 206 26.14 -32.43 -53.28
N ASP A 207 27.01 -32.59 -54.27
CA ASP A 207 26.83 -33.57 -55.34
C ASP A 207 26.85 -34.95 -54.67
N GLY A 208 25.67 -35.57 -54.53
CA GLY A 208 25.61 -37.02 -54.36
C GLY A 208 25.96 -37.69 -55.69
N PRO A 209 27.02 -38.51 -55.79
CA PRO A 209 27.21 -39.38 -56.94
C PRO A 209 26.32 -40.63 -56.78
N GLU A 210 25.65 -40.95 -57.89
CA GLU A 210 25.18 -42.27 -58.39
C GLU A 210 24.78 -43.37 -57.40
#